data_AF-A0A950BP35-F1
#
_entry.id   AF-A0A950BP35-F1
#
_cell.length_a   1.000
_cell.length_b   1.000
_cell.length_c   1.000
_cell.angle_alpha   90.00
_cell.angle_beta   90.00
_cell.angle_gamma   90.00
#
_symmetry.space_group_name_H-M   'P 1'
#
loop_
_entity.id
_entity.type
_entity.pdbx_description
1 polymer ?
#
loop_
_entity_poly.entity_id
_entity_poly.type
_entity_poly.pdbx_seq_one_letter_code
_entity_poly.pdbx_strand_id
1 'polypeptide(L)'
;MPAVSILLVLLAQSGTPVPQQAAAAAATGFRPSGSPAELHDLGLLARLRDPGVQAVGFSSYDRTGGNNDGFNGTYSRIRAEDGNSVLAEVDGPGVVQRIWFTHTSGEQPGLLDRKQEHVKIYIDGRDRPALDVPLEMIFSGTHPHFPRPLVFEGSGGFVSYVPIPFQKGCKILVEGLGVRFYQIGLVKLPAGADVTSFTERPGPEARAELARAAALWSQPGEYESRELASADVAHYEVEGLASSTHQYALRSGPATIRSFEIIPAAGTEDAWRAARLRMVWDHDEAANAAVDLPLGQAFGWVEGSGPYQSLLLGERDGAWYNRFPMPYHRQAIVRIDTEKPLKGTIQVRTVRGVARDAAFFHSVQRQSIPARAGEDFLWLKEEGRGHFAGVLLMTEGKAKLPYWLEGDDQFKVDGRLAIHGTGTEDYFNCGWYALQGRLDRPATYAVYGFPVYRNRGETWQATAYRWHLSDPVPFTRTIEAGIEHGGDNTVAADYRAAVSWYSERPGPLRTVY
;
A
#
# COMPACT_ATOMS: atom_id res chain seq x y z
N MET A 1 -23.23 -13.88 -40.90
CA MET A 1 -21.93 -13.20 -40.76
C MET A 1 -22.06 -11.81 -41.34
N PRO A 2 -22.03 -10.72 -40.55
CA PRO A 2 -21.85 -9.39 -41.10
C PRO A 2 -20.37 -8.98 -41.04
N ALA A 3 -19.91 -8.37 -42.13
CA ALA A 3 -18.54 -7.93 -42.33
C ALA A 3 -18.20 -6.71 -41.47
N VAL A 4 -17.04 -6.74 -40.81
CA VAL A 4 -16.43 -5.60 -40.14
C VAL A 4 -15.57 -4.86 -41.16
N SER A 5 -15.93 -3.63 -41.50
CA SER A 5 -15.10 -2.74 -42.33
C SER A 5 -14.09 -2.00 -41.45
N ILE A 6 -12.81 -2.35 -41.58
CA ILE A 6 -11.69 -1.61 -40.96
C ILE A 6 -11.17 -0.61 -42.00
N LEU A 7 -11.25 0.68 -41.70
CA LEU A 7 -10.63 1.74 -42.51
C LEU A 7 -9.21 1.99 -41.99
N LEU A 8 -8.19 1.48 -42.71
CA LEU A 8 -6.79 1.80 -42.46
C LEU A 8 -6.39 3.05 -43.26
N VAL A 9 -5.98 4.11 -42.57
CA VAL A 9 -5.25 5.24 -43.18
C VAL A 9 -3.77 5.06 -42.88
N LEU A 10 -2.99 4.69 -43.90
CA LEU A 10 -1.53 4.59 -43.85
C LEU A 10 -0.93 5.97 -44.14
N LEU A 11 -0.36 6.61 -43.11
CA LEU A 11 0.59 7.72 -43.28
C LEU A 11 2.00 7.17 -43.08
N ALA A 12 2.77 7.11 -44.17
CA ALA A 12 4.18 6.76 -44.12
C ALA A 12 4.97 7.92 -43.47
N GLN A 13 5.67 7.64 -42.36
CA GLN A 13 6.69 8.53 -41.83
C GLN A 13 8.06 7.84 -41.93
N SER A 14 8.98 8.51 -42.62
CA SER A 14 10.38 8.14 -42.76
C SER A 14 11.08 8.14 -41.39
N GLY A 15 11.56 6.98 -40.95
CA GLY A 15 12.30 6.84 -39.71
C GLY A 15 13.71 7.43 -39.80
N THR A 16 14.01 8.41 -38.96
CA THR A 16 15.38 8.75 -38.59
C THR A 16 15.85 7.82 -37.47
N PRO A 17 17.10 7.33 -37.48
CA PRO A 17 17.60 6.46 -36.44
C PRO A 17 17.69 7.22 -35.10
N VAL A 18 17.15 6.61 -34.04
CA VAL A 18 17.24 7.11 -32.67
C VAL A 18 18.72 7.09 -32.24
N PRO A 19 19.28 8.21 -31.73
CA PRO A 19 20.62 8.19 -31.17
C PRO A 19 20.66 7.27 -29.96
N GLN A 20 21.59 6.30 -29.99
CA GLN A 20 21.89 5.43 -28.87
C GLN A 20 22.33 6.30 -27.69
N GLN A 21 21.45 6.47 -26.71
CA GLN A 21 21.68 7.30 -25.55
C GLN A 21 22.88 6.71 -24.78
N ALA A 22 23.95 7.49 -24.67
CA ALA A 22 25.10 7.18 -23.84
C ALA A 22 24.60 6.82 -22.43
N ALA A 23 25.14 5.74 -21.85
CA ALA A 23 24.76 5.24 -20.54
C ALA A 23 24.85 6.37 -19.49
N ALA A 24 23.70 6.98 -19.20
CA ALA A 24 23.56 7.93 -18.12
C ALA A 24 23.93 7.17 -16.84
N ALA A 25 24.88 7.70 -16.06
CA ALA A 25 25.16 7.20 -14.72
C ALA A 25 23.82 6.96 -14.02
N ALA A 26 23.59 5.71 -13.58
CA ALA A 26 22.31 5.26 -13.03
C ALA A 26 21.80 6.32 -12.05
N ALA A 27 20.63 6.89 -12.34
CA ALA A 27 20.06 7.90 -11.46
C ALA A 27 19.94 7.28 -10.06
N THR A 28 20.62 7.88 -9.08
CA THR A 28 20.40 7.56 -7.66
C THR A 28 18.91 7.73 -7.41
N GLY A 29 18.22 6.67 -7.01
CA GLY A 29 16.78 6.72 -6.78
C GLY A 29 16.42 7.59 -5.57
N PHE A 30 15.14 7.66 -5.28
CA PHE A 30 14.61 8.37 -4.13
C PHE A 30 15.06 7.71 -2.82
N ARG A 31 15.55 8.54 -1.89
CA ARG A 31 15.88 8.13 -0.51
C ARG A 31 14.87 8.78 0.43
N PRO A 32 14.12 8.01 1.22
CA PRO A 32 13.29 8.56 2.28
C PRO A 32 14.14 9.39 3.23
N SER A 33 13.73 10.64 3.43
CA SER A 33 14.34 11.58 4.37
C SER A 33 13.84 11.37 5.80
N GLY A 34 12.69 10.72 5.95
CA GLY A 34 11.97 10.64 7.22
C GLY A 34 11.25 11.95 7.60
N SER A 35 11.13 12.88 6.66
CA SER A 35 10.28 14.07 6.83
C SER A 35 8.79 13.67 6.82
N PRO A 36 7.96 14.23 7.71
CA PRO A 36 6.51 14.06 7.66
C PRO A 36 5.87 14.56 6.34
N ALA A 37 6.60 15.35 5.54
CA ALA A 37 6.13 15.75 4.21
C ALA A 37 5.82 14.55 3.31
N GLU A 38 6.53 13.44 3.51
CA GLU A 38 6.34 12.20 2.74
C GLU A 38 4.98 11.54 3.01
N LEU A 39 4.28 11.92 4.08
CA LEU A 39 2.96 11.39 4.41
C LEU A 39 1.82 12.05 3.60
N HIS A 40 2.07 13.18 2.95
CA HIS A 40 1.03 13.88 2.17
C HIS A 40 1.40 14.13 0.70
N ASP A 41 2.68 14.05 0.33
CA ASP A 41 3.07 14.02 -1.07
C ASP A 41 2.91 12.61 -1.68
N LEU A 42 1.70 12.35 -2.19
CA LEU A 42 1.39 11.09 -2.88
C LEU A 42 2.31 10.83 -4.09
N GLY A 43 3.01 11.84 -4.61
CA GLY A 43 3.89 11.70 -5.77
C GLY A 43 5.20 11.00 -5.54
N LEU A 44 5.65 10.95 -4.30
CA LEU A 44 6.85 10.21 -3.94
C LEU A 44 6.66 8.70 -4.15
N LEU A 45 5.41 8.23 -4.20
CA LEU A 45 5.10 6.82 -4.46
C LEU A 45 5.50 6.39 -5.88
N ALA A 46 5.54 7.30 -6.86
CA ALA A 46 5.99 7.00 -8.22
C ALA A 46 7.51 6.98 -8.38
N ARG A 47 8.30 7.36 -7.37
CA ARG A 47 9.76 7.46 -7.48
C ARG A 47 10.42 6.16 -7.03
N LEU A 48 11.19 5.52 -7.91
CA LEU A 48 11.98 4.34 -7.58
C LEU A 48 12.90 4.65 -6.42
N ARG A 49 12.93 3.76 -5.42
CA ARG A 49 13.88 3.88 -4.32
C ARG A 49 15.30 3.70 -4.81
N ASP A 50 16.25 4.41 -4.19
CA ASP A 50 17.68 4.19 -4.40
C ASP A 50 17.99 2.69 -4.15
N PRO A 51 18.81 2.04 -5.00
CA PRO A 51 19.10 0.60 -4.83
C PRO A 51 19.72 0.22 -3.49
N GLY A 52 20.31 1.18 -2.77
CA GLY A 52 20.81 0.97 -1.41
C GLY A 52 19.73 1.01 -0.32
N VAL A 53 18.48 1.35 -0.65
CA VAL A 53 17.36 1.37 0.30
C VAL A 53 16.81 -0.05 0.47
N GLN A 54 16.80 -0.52 1.71
CA GLN A 54 16.44 -1.91 2.03
C GLN A 54 15.33 -1.95 3.06
N ALA A 55 14.21 -2.61 2.72
CA ALA A 55 13.13 -2.89 3.69
C ALA A 55 13.60 -3.86 4.78
N VAL A 56 13.22 -3.61 6.03
CA VAL A 56 13.47 -4.48 7.18
C VAL A 56 12.22 -4.47 8.07
N GLY A 57 11.73 -5.66 8.39
CA GLY A 57 10.64 -5.87 9.34
C GLY A 57 11.13 -6.55 10.60
N PHE A 58 10.60 -6.11 11.75
CA PHE A 58 10.67 -6.83 13.01
C PHE A 58 9.26 -7.10 13.48
N SER A 59 8.96 -8.33 13.87
CA SER A 59 7.66 -8.69 14.39
C SER A 59 7.77 -9.82 15.40
N SER A 60 6.66 -10.11 16.05
CA SER A 60 6.49 -11.21 16.99
C SER A 60 6.25 -12.56 16.34
N TYR A 61 6.44 -12.69 15.03
CA TYR A 61 6.16 -13.90 14.26
C TYR A 61 6.82 -15.18 14.79
N ASP A 62 6.18 -16.31 14.58
CA ASP A 62 6.65 -17.62 14.93
C ASP A 62 7.80 -18.07 14.01
N ARG A 63 9.00 -18.15 14.59
CA ARG A 63 10.21 -18.54 13.86
C ARG A 63 10.25 -20.02 13.46
N THR A 64 9.27 -20.82 13.89
CA THR A 64 9.12 -22.22 13.49
C THR A 64 8.22 -22.39 12.25
N GLY A 65 7.50 -21.33 11.85
CA GLY A 65 6.50 -21.36 10.77
C GLY A 65 5.12 -21.86 11.19
N GLY A 66 4.81 -21.83 12.50
CA GLY A 66 3.46 -22.00 13.02
C GLY A 66 2.79 -20.66 13.34
N ASN A 67 1.79 -20.66 14.22
CA ASN A 67 0.95 -19.48 14.53
C ASN A 67 1.16 -18.90 15.95
N ASN A 68 2.34 -19.05 16.56
CA ASN A 68 2.63 -18.46 17.88
C ASN A 68 3.18 -17.03 17.76
N ASP A 69 2.48 -16.16 17.03
CA ASP A 69 2.95 -14.82 16.62
C ASP A 69 2.81 -13.76 17.70
N GLY A 70 2.56 -14.18 18.94
CA GLY A 70 2.42 -13.31 20.10
C GLY A 70 1.70 -13.94 21.29
N PHE A 71 0.93 -15.02 21.06
CA PHE A 71 0.11 -15.68 22.08
C PHE A 71 0.89 -16.04 23.34
N ASN A 72 2.02 -16.74 23.21
CA ASN A 72 2.83 -17.14 24.37
C ASN A 72 3.91 -16.11 24.73
N GLY A 73 4.14 -15.09 23.92
CA GLY A 73 5.22 -14.12 24.14
C GLY A 73 6.63 -14.64 23.80
N THR A 74 6.73 -15.83 23.19
CA THR A 74 8.01 -16.51 22.89
C THR A 74 8.89 -15.69 21.94
N TYR A 75 8.29 -15.16 20.88
CA TYR A 75 9.00 -14.44 19.81
C TYR A 75 8.81 -12.93 19.87
N SER A 76 8.05 -12.44 20.87
CA SER A 76 7.62 -11.05 21.08
C SER A 76 8.72 -10.08 21.53
N ARG A 77 9.97 -10.38 21.18
CA ARG A 77 11.18 -9.57 21.37
C ARG A 77 12.34 -10.21 20.60
N ILE A 78 13.33 -9.40 20.22
CA ILE A 78 14.61 -9.91 19.69
C ILE A 78 15.54 -10.35 20.82
N ARG A 79 15.48 -9.66 21.98
CA ARG A 79 16.15 -10.04 23.23
C ARG A 79 15.48 -9.35 24.43
N ALA A 80 15.80 -9.82 25.62
CA ALA A 80 15.58 -9.08 26.85
C ALA A 80 16.84 -8.25 27.22
N GLU A 81 16.65 -7.03 27.69
CA GLU A 81 17.73 -6.13 28.14
C GLU A 81 17.26 -5.41 29.41
N ASP A 82 17.95 -5.67 30.53
CA ASP A 82 17.61 -5.10 31.85
C ASP A 82 16.14 -5.25 32.26
N GLY A 83 15.55 -6.42 31.97
CA GLY A 83 14.14 -6.72 32.25
C GLY A 83 13.13 -6.15 31.25
N ASN A 84 13.60 -5.53 30.16
CA ASN A 84 12.78 -4.92 29.12
C ASN A 84 12.86 -5.69 27.80
N SER A 85 11.88 -5.46 26.93
CA SER A 85 11.79 -6.12 25.62
C SER A 85 12.39 -5.22 24.53
N VAL A 86 13.49 -5.65 23.93
CA VAL A 86 14.00 -5.00 22.71
C VAL A 86 13.22 -5.57 21.52
N LEU A 87 12.57 -4.71 20.75
CA LEU A 87 11.66 -5.12 19.67
C LEU A 87 12.28 -4.95 18.28
N ALA A 88 13.12 -3.93 18.11
CA ALA A 88 13.86 -3.67 16.89
C ALA A 88 15.21 -3.03 17.22
N GLU A 89 16.26 -3.41 16.48
CA GLU A 89 17.56 -2.75 16.54
C GLU A 89 18.27 -2.86 15.19
N VAL A 90 18.75 -1.72 14.68
CA VAL A 90 19.48 -1.63 13.41
C VAL A 90 20.59 -0.60 13.47
N ASP A 91 21.70 -0.93 12.80
CA ASP A 91 22.82 -0.01 12.57
C ASP A 91 22.72 0.71 11.21
N GLY A 92 23.36 1.88 11.14
CA GLY A 92 23.45 2.73 9.95
C GLY A 92 22.25 3.69 9.81
N PRO A 93 22.23 4.50 8.74
CA PRO A 93 21.14 5.44 8.51
C PRO A 93 19.86 4.72 8.07
N GLY A 94 18.70 5.24 8.48
CA GLY A 94 17.42 4.62 8.20
C GLY A 94 16.23 5.45 8.68
N VAL A 95 15.03 4.92 8.41
CA VAL A 95 13.76 5.54 8.82
C VAL A 95 12.81 4.42 9.25
N VAL A 96 12.30 4.48 10.49
CA VAL A 96 11.14 3.68 10.89
C VAL A 96 9.91 4.31 10.25
N GLN A 97 9.11 3.52 9.53
CA GLN A 97 8.00 4.02 8.72
C GLN A 97 6.63 3.59 9.24
N ARG A 98 6.59 2.47 9.99
CA ARG A 98 5.37 1.96 10.61
C ARG A 98 5.70 1.24 11.91
N ILE A 99 4.92 1.53 12.94
CA ILE A 99 4.87 0.74 14.18
C ILE A 99 3.42 0.32 14.38
N TRP A 100 3.19 -0.97 14.60
CA TRP A 100 1.89 -1.54 14.87
C TRP A 100 1.94 -2.48 16.08
N PHE A 101 0.87 -2.43 16.89
CA PHE A 101 0.55 -3.34 17.98
C PHE A 101 -0.95 -3.67 17.95
N THR A 102 -1.34 -4.70 18.67
CA THR A 102 -2.74 -5.00 18.99
C THR A 102 -2.90 -5.24 20.48
N HIS A 103 -4.14 -5.43 20.93
CA HIS A 103 -4.44 -5.72 22.32
C HIS A 103 -3.70 -6.96 22.84
N THR A 104 -3.27 -6.93 24.10
CA THR A 104 -2.53 -8.04 24.72
C THR A 104 -3.33 -9.35 24.73
N SER A 105 -4.65 -9.25 24.89
CA SER A 105 -5.58 -10.38 24.87
C SER A 105 -6.91 -10.00 24.24
N GLY A 106 -7.66 -11.01 23.81
CA GLY A 106 -9.05 -10.86 23.36
C GLY A 106 -10.02 -10.55 24.50
N GLU A 107 -9.61 -10.75 25.76
CA GLU A 107 -10.47 -10.59 26.93
C GLU A 107 -10.52 -9.14 27.46
N GLN A 108 -9.45 -8.37 27.29
CA GLN A 108 -9.33 -7.01 27.85
C GLN A 108 -8.79 -5.99 26.82
N PRO A 109 -9.36 -4.78 26.73
CA PRO A 109 -8.84 -3.70 25.90
C PRO A 109 -7.62 -3.00 26.49
N GLY A 110 -6.84 -2.41 25.59
CA GLY A 110 -5.57 -1.74 25.88
C GLY A 110 -4.32 -2.53 25.46
N LEU A 111 -3.19 -1.84 25.54
CA LEU A 111 -1.85 -2.41 25.35
C LEU A 111 -1.26 -2.79 26.72
N LEU A 112 -0.58 -3.93 26.79
CA LEU A 112 0.21 -4.38 27.93
C LEU A 112 -0.53 -4.34 29.27
N ASP A 113 -1.81 -4.73 29.27
CA ASP A 113 -2.70 -4.67 30.45
C ASP A 113 -2.83 -3.26 31.06
N ARG A 114 -2.51 -2.21 30.28
CA ARG A 114 -2.57 -0.79 30.67
C ARG A 114 -1.72 -0.43 31.89
N LYS A 115 -0.60 -1.12 32.10
CA LYS A 115 0.32 -0.80 33.20
C LYS A 115 1.20 0.43 32.91
N GLN A 116 0.91 1.14 31.81
CA GLN A 116 1.59 2.36 31.39
C GLN A 116 3.09 2.14 31.13
N GLU A 117 3.48 0.97 30.64
CA GLU A 117 4.85 0.69 30.23
C GLU A 117 5.31 1.70 29.17
N HIS A 118 6.53 2.18 29.31
CA HIS A 118 7.09 3.13 28.36
C HIS A 118 7.65 2.43 27.12
N VAL A 119 7.49 3.08 25.97
CA VAL A 119 8.32 2.85 24.80
C VAL A 119 9.49 3.81 24.82
N LYS A 120 10.70 3.27 24.64
CA LYS A 120 11.96 4.00 24.60
C LYS A 120 12.62 3.81 23.25
N ILE A 121 12.86 4.92 22.56
CA ILE A 121 13.48 4.92 21.23
C ILE A 121 14.86 5.58 21.34
N TYR A 122 15.91 4.77 21.24
CA TYR A 122 17.30 5.21 21.27
C TYR A 122 17.78 5.44 19.85
N ILE A 123 18.28 6.64 19.57
CA ILE A 123 18.73 7.05 18.24
C ILE A 123 20.21 7.38 18.29
N ASP A 124 20.95 6.91 17.30
CA ASP A 124 22.36 7.19 17.03
C ASP A 124 23.33 6.83 18.16
N GLY A 125 23.04 5.78 18.92
CA GLY A 125 23.89 5.30 20.01
C GLY A 125 23.97 6.24 21.21
N ARG A 126 23.00 7.15 21.37
CA ARG A 126 22.90 8.02 22.55
C ARG A 126 22.46 7.21 23.77
N ASP A 127 23.06 7.48 24.93
CA ASP A 127 22.68 6.82 26.20
C ASP A 127 21.27 7.18 26.67
N ARG A 128 20.81 8.40 26.33
CA ARG A 128 19.45 8.84 26.62
C ARG A 128 18.54 8.59 25.40
N PRO A 129 17.34 8.00 25.58
CA PRO A 129 16.42 7.82 24.47
C PRO A 129 16.01 9.18 23.88
N ALA A 130 15.80 9.20 22.56
CA ALA A 130 15.22 10.34 21.87
C ALA A 130 13.73 10.49 22.17
N LEU A 131 13.05 9.40 22.56
CA LEU A 131 11.66 9.40 23.00
C LEU A 131 11.50 8.39 24.16
N ASP A 132 10.86 8.81 25.24
CA ASP A 132 10.53 7.98 26.40
C ASP A 132 9.14 8.40 26.90
N VAL A 133 8.12 7.63 26.53
CA VAL A 133 6.70 7.94 26.80
C VAL A 133 5.91 6.65 27.02
N PRO A 134 4.75 6.67 27.70
CA PRO A 134 3.85 5.52 27.74
C PRO A 134 3.55 5.01 26.33
N LEU A 135 3.58 3.68 26.11
CA LEU A 135 3.42 3.08 24.78
C LEU A 135 2.13 3.55 24.07
N GLU A 136 1.01 3.67 24.79
CA GLU A 136 -0.26 4.14 24.20
C GLU A 136 -0.17 5.57 23.63
N MET A 137 0.77 6.40 24.13
CA MET A 137 0.91 7.79 23.73
C MET A 137 1.37 7.97 22.28
N ILE A 138 2.09 6.99 21.70
CA ILE A 138 2.49 7.04 20.29
C ILE A 138 1.34 6.67 19.32
N PHE A 139 0.17 6.30 19.85
CA PHE A 139 -1.03 5.92 19.08
C PHE A 139 -2.25 6.81 19.37
N SER A 140 -2.24 7.54 20.48
CA SER A 140 -3.41 8.24 21.01
C SER A 140 -3.75 9.56 20.32
N GLY A 141 -2.76 10.22 19.69
CA GLY A 141 -2.93 11.59 19.20
C GLY A 141 -2.44 12.70 20.14
N THR A 142 -1.99 12.35 21.35
CA THR A 142 -1.75 13.36 22.40
C THR A 142 -0.33 13.92 22.41
N HIS A 143 0.62 13.21 21.82
CA HIS A 143 2.01 13.66 21.72
C HIS A 143 2.23 14.50 20.44
N PRO A 144 3.02 15.59 20.47
CA PRO A 144 3.19 16.50 19.32
C PRO A 144 3.74 15.87 18.04
N HIS A 145 4.48 14.75 18.14
CA HIS A 145 4.95 13.98 16.98
C HIS A 145 3.87 13.12 16.35
N PHE A 146 2.86 12.72 17.13
CA PHE A 146 1.95 11.63 16.80
C PHE A 146 0.50 12.13 16.71
N PRO A 147 0.17 13.06 15.78
CA PRO A 147 -1.20 13.54 15.64
C PRO A 147 -2.08 12.50 14.94
N ARG A 148 -3.37 12.46 15.31
CA ARG A 148 -4.38 11.71 14.55
C ARG A 148 -4.67 12.42 13.22
N PRO A 149 -5.01 11.69 12.15
CA PRO A 149 -5.12 10.23 12.04
C PRO A 149 -3.83 9.56 11.50
N LEU A 150 -2.67 10.23 11.56
CA LEU A 150 -1.37 9.60 11.19
C LEU A 150 -1.00 8.48 12.17
N VAL A 151 -1.50 8.62 13.38
CA VAL A 151 -1.59 7.55 14.36
C VAL A 151 -3.05 7.24 14.64
N PHE A 152 -3.36 5.99 14.94
CA PHE A 152 -4.72 5.55 15.12
C PHE A 152 -4.82 4.35 16.05
N GLU A 153 -5.93 4.29 16.77
CA GLU A 153 -6.41 3.11 17.49
C GLU A 153 -7.83 2.84 16.99
N GLY A 154 -8.06 1.63 16.48
CA GLY A 154 -9.39 1.16 16.10
C GLY A 154 -9.34 -0.12 15.28
N SER A 155 -10.50 -0.78 15.17
CA SER A 155 -10.61 -2.15 14.63
C SER A 155 -9.62 -3.14 15.27
N GLY A 156 -9.29 -2.90 16.55
CA GLY A 156 -8.38 -3.71 17.36
C GLY A 156 -6.88 -3.45 17.18
N GLY A 157 -6.47 -2.66 16.18
CA GLY A 157 -5.07 -2.30 15.97
C GLY A 157 -4.70 -0.92 16.51
N PHE A 158 -3.43 -0.77 16.85
CA PHE A 158 -2.76 0.47 17.23
C PHE A 158 -1.64 0.70 16.23
N VAL A 159 -1.70 1.78 15.45
CA VAL A 159 -0.76 2.03 14.36
C VAL A 159 -0.23 3.45 14.39
N SER A 160 1.06 3.60 14.10
CA SER A 160 1.72 4.87 13.84
C SER A 160 2.46 4.80 12.51
N TYR A 161 2.14 5.74 11.61
CA TYR A 161 2.86 5.97 10.35
C TYR A 161 3.85 7.13 10.43
N VAL A 162 4.05 7.71 11.61
CA VAL A 162 4.94 8.85 11.78
C VAL A 162 6.39 8.40 11.59
N PRO A 163 7.14 9.01 10.66
CA PRO A 163 8.50 8.60 10.38
C PRO A 163 9.44 8.93 11.55
N ILE A 164 10.32 7.99 11.88
CA ILE A 164 11.37 8.17 12.90
C ILE A 164 12.73 7.98 12.20
N PRO A 165 13.32 9.06 11.65
CA PRO A 165 14.64 9.02 11.01
C PRO A 165 15.79 8.85 12.00
N PHE A 166 16.87 8.20 11.56
CA PHE A 166 18.11 8.02 12.31
C PHE A 166 19.33 7.93 11.38
N GLN A 167 20.49 8.37 11.86
CA GLN A 167 21.71 8.51 11.07
C GLN A 167 22.71 7.37 11.30
N LYS A 168 22.84 6.88 12.54
CA LYS A 168 23.82 5.86 12.93
C LYS A 168 23.18 4.56 13.41
N GLY A 169 21.93 4.61 13.87
CA GLY A 169 21.19 3.42 14.27
C GLY A 169 19.95 3.77 15.11
N CYS A 170 19.08 2.78 15.30
CA CYS A 170 17.85 2.89 16.07
C CYS A 170 17.64 1.62 16.89
N LYS A 171 17.31 1.77 18.18
CA LYS A 171 16.83 0.70 19.06
C LYS A 171 15.48 1.08 19.65
N ILE A 172 14.48 0.23 19.46
CA ILE A 172 13.14 0.37 20.04
C ILE A 172 12.99 -0.66 21.15
N LEU A 173 12.79 -0.17 22.37
CA LEU A 173 12.64 -0.94 23.59
C LEU A 173 11.30 -0.62 24.23
N VAL A 174 10.63 -1.62 24.79
CA VAL A 174 9.42 -1.45 25.59
C VAL A 174 9.66 -2.01 26.98
N GLU A 175 9.26 -1.27 28.00
CA GLU A 175 9.44 -1.66 29.38
C GLU A 175 8.75 -2.99 29.71
N GLY A 176 9.43 -3.82 30.49
CA GLY A 176 8.92 -5.12 30.89
C GLY A 176 8.96 -6.19 29.78
N LEU A 177 8.44 -7.37 30.14
CA LEU A 177 8.43 -8.56 29.29
C LEU A 177 7.04 -8.92 28.76
N GLY A 178 6.06 -8.03 28.93
CA GLY A 178 4.64 -8.26 28.63
C GLY A 178 4.24 -8.13 27.16
N VAL A 179 5.15 -7.70 26.26
CA VAL A 179 4.86 -7.55 24.83
C VAL A 179 4.39 -8.88 24.23
N ARG A 180 3.33 -8.80 23.41
CA ARG A 180 2.72 -9.95 22.72
C ARG A 180 2.83 -9.80 21.21
N PHE A 181 1.97 -9.01 20.61
CA PHE A 181 1.90 -8.84 19.17
C PHE A 181 2.47 -7.49 18.76
N TYR A 182 3.42 -7.48 17.82
CA TYR A 182 3.95 -6.24 17.26
C TYR A 182 4.47 -6.45 15.84
N GLN A 183 4.48 -5.36 15.08
CA GLN A 183 5.13 -5.26 13.78
C GLN A 183 5.77 -3.87 13.64
N ILE A 184 7.06 -3.82 13.32
CA ILE A 184 7.83 -2.60 13.10
C ILE A 184 8.45 -2.70 11.71
N GLY A 185 8.03 -1.81 10.82
CA GLY A 185 8.56 -1.68 9.46
C GLY A 185 9.49 -0.49 9.34
N LEU A 186 10.68 -0.70 8.79
CA LEU A 186 11.67 0.34 8.53
C LEU A 186 12.40 0.13 7.22
N VAL A 187 13.08 1.18 6.76
CA VAL A 187 14.09 1.09 5.70
C VAL A 187 15.46 1.43 6.23
N LYS A 188 16.46 0.66 5.82
CA LYS A 188 17.87 1.06 5.90
C LYS A 188 18.23 1.82 4.65
N LEU A 189 19.00 2.88 4.78
CA LEU A 189 19.51 3.70 3.68
C LEU A 189 20.95 3.30 3.34
N PRO A 190 21.44 3.61 2.13
CA PRO A 190 22.83 3.36 1.77
C PRO A 190 23.80 4.03 2.74
N ALA A 191 24.96 3.41 2.96
CA ALA A 191 26.02 3.99 3.75
C ALA A 191 26.39 5.40 3.24
N GLY A 192 26.53 6.36 4.16
CA GLY A 192 26.79 7.77 3.82
C GLY A 192 25.55 8.56 3.38
N ALA A 193 24.34 7.99 3.42
CA ALA A 193 23.12 8.78 3.35
C ALA A 193 23.06 9.77 4.52
N ASP A 194 22.59 10.98 4.24
CA ASP A 194 22.39 12.04 5.22
C ASP A 194 20.91 12.10 5.60
N VAL A 195 20.64 11.94 6.89
CA VAL A 195 19.30 11.93 7.47
C VAL A 195 19.32 12.69 8.78
N THR A 196 18.40 13.64 8.91
CA THR A 196 18.19 14.37 10.15
C THR A 196 17.53 13.47 11.18
N SER A 197 18.29 13.05 12.19
CA SER A 197 17.81 12.18 13.25
C SER A 197 16.62 12.75 14.02
N PHE A 198 15.71 11.86 14.40
CA PHE A 198 14.55 12.16 15.23
C PHE A 198 14.96 12.74 16.58
N THR A 199 14.17 13.71 17.06
CA THR A 199 14.36 14.39 18.34
C THR A 199 13.11 14.26 19.20
N GLU A 200 13.23 14.48 20.51
CA GLU A 200 12.11 14.33 21.47
C GLU A 200 10.86 15.14 21.11
N ARG A 201 11.04 16.37 20.61
CA ARG A 201 9.96 17.21 20.11
C ARG A 201 10.18 17.55 18.64
N PRO A 202 9.11 17.68 17.84
CA PRO A 202 9.25 18.08 16.44
C PRO A 202 9.68 19.54 16.36
N GLY A 203 10.54 19.88 15.40
CA GLY A 203 10.84 21.27 15.04
C GLY A 203 9.63 21.97 14.38
N PRO A 204 9.71 23.30 14.14
CA PRO A 204 8.61 24.04 13.50
C PRO A 204 8.19 23.49 12.13
N GLU A 205 9.15 23.12 11.29
CA GLU A 205 8.91 22.54 9.97
C GLU A 205 8.20 21.18 10.07
N ALA A 206 8.75 20.25 10.86
CA ALA A 206 8.13 18.95 11.10
C ALA A 206 6.69 19.07 11.63
N ARG A 207 6.41 20.03 12.53
CA ARG A 207 5.05 20.31 13.00
C ARG A 207 4.11 20.78 11.89
N ALA A 208 4.57 21.65 11.00
CA ALA A 208 3.78 22.12 9.87
C ALA A 208 3.45 20.97 8.91
N GLU A 209 4.44 20.14 8.58
CA GLU A 209 4.25 18.99 7.69
C GLU A 209 3.35 17.90 8.32
N LEU A 210 3.50 17.63 9.63
CA LEU A 210 2.58 16.76 10.37
C LEU A 210 1.14 17.29 10.33
N ALA A 211 0.94 18.61 10.50
CA ALA A 211 -0.38 19.22 10.43
C ALA A 211 -1.00 19.11 9.02
N ARG A 212 -0.20 19.32 7.96
CA ARG A 212 -0.64 19.13 6.57
C ARG A 212 -1.03 17.68 6.29
N ALA A 213 -0.21 16.72 6.71
CA ALA A 213 -0.52 15.31 6.57
C ALA A 213 -1.78 14.91 7.33
N ALA A 214 -1.91 15.32 8.59
CA ALA A 214 -3.10 15.05 9.40
C ALA A 214 -4.37 15.65 8.76
N ALA A 215 -4.29 16.86 8.19
CA ALA A 215 -5.40 17.49 7.50
C ALA A 215 -5.82 16.70 6.24
N LEU A 216 -4.86 16.27 5.41
CA LEU A 216 -5.16 15.45 4.22
C LEU A 216 -5.76 14.09 4.60
N TRP A 217 -5.18 13.39 5.57
CA TRP A 217 -5.65 12.06 5.98
C TRP A 217 -7.03 12.11 6.65
N SER A 218 -7.37 13.23 7.29
CA SER A 218 -8.71 13.43 7.88
C SER A 218 -9.78 13.71 6.83
N GLN A 219 -9.39 14.29 5.69
CA GLN A 219 -10.30 14.69 4.61
C GLN A 219 -9.78 14.25 3.24
N PRO A 220 -9.67 12.93 2.95
CA PRO A 220 -9.18 12.45 1.67
C PRO A 220 -9.98 12.97 0.47
N GLY A 221 -11.27 13.28 0.65
CA GLY A 221 -12.12 13.87 -0.38
C GLY A 221 -11.65 15.24 -0.89
N GLU A 222 -10.79 15.95 -0.17
CA GLU A 222 -10.31 17.29 -0.58
C GLU A 222 -8.98 17.26 -1.34
N TYR A 223 -8.43 16.08 -1.64
CA TYR A 223 -7.13 15.96 -2.32
C TYR A 223 -7.06 16.73 -3.64
N GLU A 224 -8.03 16.55 -4.54
CA GLU A 224 -8.02 17.20 -5.85
C GLU A 224 -8.07 18.73 -5.75
N SER A 225 -8.88 19.28 -4.83
CA SER A 225 -9.03 20.73 -4.68
C SER A 225 -7.86 21.37 -3.95
N ARG A 226 -7.19 20.66 -3.04
CA ARG A 226 -6.04 21.16 -2.28
C ARG A 226 -4.71 20.97 -3.01
N GLU A 227 -4.46 19.76 -3.50
CA GLU A 227 -3.15 19.36 -4.01
C GLU A 227 -3.07 19.42 -5.55
N LEU A 228 -4.20 19.41 -6.26
CA LEU A 228 -4.26 19.37 -7.72
C LEU A 228 -5.03 20.54 -8.35
N ALA A 229 -5.21 21.65 -7.62
CA ALA A 229 -5.94 22.83 -8.12
C ALA A 229 -5.37 23.39 -9.43
N SER A 230 -4.06 23.26 -9.65
CA SER A 230 -3.32 23.76 -10.82
C SER A 230 -3.02 22.68 -11.88
N ALA A 231 -3.52 21.46 -11.72
CA ALA A 231 -3.28 20.37 -12.66
C ALA A 231 -4.03 20.59 -14.00
N ASP A 232 -3.43 20.14 -15.11
CA ASP A 232 -4.11 20.07 -16.40
C ASP A 232 -5.24 19.03 -16.31
N VAL A 233 -6.49 19.41 -16.63
CA VAL A 233 -7.67 18.53 -16.55
C VAL A 233 -8.20 18.20 -17.94
N ALA A 234 -8.34 16.91 -18.25
CA ALA A 234 -9.00 16.42 -19.46
C ALA A 234 -10.28 15.67 -19.11
N HIS A 235 -11.32 15.84 -19.93
CA HIS A 235 -12.60 15.14 -19.81
C HIS A 235 -12.85 14.32 -21.07
N TYR A 236 -13.28 13.07 -20.89
CA TYR A 236 -13.65 12.17 -21.98
C TYR A 236 -15.05 11.65 -21.71
N GLU A 237 -16.00 12.03 -22.58
CA GLU A 237 -17.33 11.46 -22.56
C GLU A 237 -17.28 10.03 -23.11
N VAL A 238 -17.94 9.12 -22.41
CA VAL A 238 -17.98 7.70 -22.74
C VAL A 238 -19.43 7.31 -22.93
N GLU A 239 -19.74 6.80 -24.11
CA GLU A 239 -20.99 6.12 -24.40
C GLU A 239 -20.63 4.83 -25.13
N GLY A 240 -20.78 3.71 -24.41
CA GLY A 240 -20.40 2.38 -24.86
C GLY A 240 -21.61 1.49 -25.08
N LEU A 241 -21.61 0.78 -26.20
CA LEU A 241 -22.58 -0.29 -26.46
C LEU A 241 -22.17 -1.55 -25.69
N ALA A 242 -23.03 -2.58 -25.70
CA ALA A 242 -22.65 -3.88 -25.19
C ALA A 242 -21.50 -4.49 -26.02
N SER A 243 -20.60 -5.23 -25.36
CA SER A 243 -19.46 -5.92 -25.97
C SER A 243 -18.59 -4.99 -26.86
N SER A 244 -18.23 -3.81 -26.33
CA SER A 244 -17.40 -2.82 -27.02
C SER A 244 -16.07 -2.55 -26.30
N THR A 245 -15.10 -2.04 -27.06
CA THR A 245 -13.82 -1.55 -26.57
C THR A 245 -13.70 -0.06 -26.86
N HIS A 246 -13.34 0.71 -25.84
CA HIS A 246 -13.09 2.15 -25.92
C HIS A 246 -11.62 2.43 -25.61
N GLN A 247 -10.97 3.24 -26.45
CA GLN A 247 -9.56 3.57 -26.29
C GLN A 247 -9.36 5.08 -26.33
N TYR A 248 -8.60 5.59 -25.36
CA TYR A 248 -8.29 7.00 -25.19
C TYR A 248 -6.77 7.15 -25.11
N ALA A 249 -6.20 7.85 -26.08
CA ALA A 249 -4.83 8.35 -25.96
C ALA A 249 -4.88 9.62 -25.10
N LEU A 250 -4.16 9.62 -23.99
CA LEU A 250 -4.04 10.80 -23.15
C LEU A 250 -3.07 11.80 -23.80
N ARG A 251 -2.96 13.00 -23.20
CA ARG A 251 -1.99 14.04 -23.63
C ARG A 251 -0.59 13.44 -23.80
N SER A 252 0.17 13.93 -24.76
CA SER A 252 1.57 13.52 -24.95
C SER A 252 2.43 13.87 -23.72
N GLY A 253 3.34 12.96 -23.38
CA GLY A 253 4.28 13.08 -22.27
C GLY A 253 5.47 14.01 -22.58
N PRO A 254 6.37 14.21 -21.60
CA PRO A 254 6.35 13.60 -20.27
C PRO A 254 5.29 14.24 -19.36
N ALA A 255 4.55 13.41 -18.62
CA ALA A 255 3.56 13.85 -17.65
C ALA A 255 3.28 12.78 -16.61
N THR A 256 2.66 13.19 -15.50
CA THR A 256 2.20 12.28 -14.44
C THR A 256 0.71 12.43 -14.23
N ILE A 257 -0.04 11.34 -14.36
CA ILE A 257 -1.44 11.28 -13.90
C ILE A 257 -1.43 11.33 -12.38
N ARG A 258 -2.23 12.24 -11.81
CA ARG A 258 -2.33 12.46 -10.36
C ARG A 258 -3.68 12.05 -9.80
N SER A 259 -4.71 12.06 -10.64
CA SER A 259 -6.04 11.58 -10.32
C SER A 259 -6.71 11.15 -11.62
N PHE A 260 -7.21 9.93 -11.64
CA PHE A 260 -8.00 9.34 -12.72
C PHE A 260 -9.37 9.03 -12.13
N GLU A 261 -10.41 9.71 -12.61
CA GLU A 261 -11.76 9.67 -12.06
C GLU A 261 -12.77 9.15 -13.08
N ILE A 262 -13.77 8.41 -12.59
CA ILE A 262 -14.94 7.97 -13.36
C ILE A 262 -16.18 8.52 -12.69
N ILE A 263 -17.01 9.20 -13.49
CA ILE A 263 -18.32 9.70 -13.09
C ILE A 263 -19.35 8.95 -13.93
N PRO A 264 -19.89 7.82 -13.43
CA PRO A 264 -20.86 7.03 -14.18
C PRO A 264 -22.18 7.79 -14.31
N ALA A 265 -22.85 7.64 -15.44
CA ALA A 265 -24.24 8.08 -15.57
C ALA A 265 -25.15 7.15 -14.75
N ALA A 266 -26.21 7.72 -14.18
CA ALA A 266 -27.16 6.98 -13.36
C ALA A 266 -27.70 5.73 -14.09
N GLY A 267 -27.69 4.59 -13.41
CA GLY A 267 -28.16 3.31 -13.91
C GLY A 267 -27.13 2.52 -14.73
N THR A 268 -25.90 3.02 -14.86
CA THR A 268 -24.79 2.34 -15.58
C THR A 268 -23.64 1.92 -14.68
N GLU A 269 -23.72 2.17 -13.37
CA GLU A 269 -22.67 1.94 -12.37
C GLU A 269 -22.21 0.49 -12.36
N ASP A 270 -23.14 -0.47 -12.43
CA ASP A 270 -22.78 -1.89 -12.42
C ASP A 270 -22.11 -2.34 -13.73
N ALA A 271 -22.43 -1.72 -14.86
CA ALA A 271 -21.73 -1.95 -16.12
C ALA A 271 -20.29 -1.44 -16.02
N TRP A 272 -20.10 -0.24 -15.46
CA TRP A 272 -18.77 0.31 -15.20
C TRP A 272 -17.95 -0.54 -14.23
N ARG A 273 -18.52 -0.98 -13.10
CA ARG A 273 -17.81 -1.82 -12.10
C ARG A 273 -17.34 -3.15 -12.69
N ALA A 274 -18.12 -3.72 -13.60
CA ALA A 274 -17.81 -4.98 -14.28
C ALA A 274 -16.90 -4.82 -15.50
N ALA A 275 -16.81 -3.61 -16.09
CA ALA A 275 -15.92 -3.34 -17.20
C ALA A 275 -14.46 -3.58 -16.82
N ARG A 276 -13.60 -3.80 -17.81
CA ARG A 276 -12.16 -4.07 -17.59
C ARG A 276 -11.35 -2.85 -18.04
N LEU A 277 -10.55 -2.32 -17.12
CA LEU A 277 -9.61 -1.23 -17.37
C LEU A 277 -8.24 -1.80 -17.73
N ARG A 278 -7.69 -1.30 -18.83
CA ARG A 278 -6.29 -1.51 -19.21
C ARG A 278 -5.59 -0.17 -19.40
N MET A 279 -4.40 -0.03 -18.83
CA MET A 279 -3.54 1.14 -19.06
C MET A 279 -2.17 0.71 -19.57
N VAL A 280 -1.71 1.40 -20.61
CA VAL A 280 -0.43 1.12 -21.30
C VAL A 280 0.42 2.39 -21.24
N TRP A 281 1.66 2.24 -20.79
CA TRP A 281 2.63 3.33 -20.68
C TRP A 281 3.71 3.16 -21.73
N ASP A 282 4.05 4.22 -22.47
CA ASP A 282 5.23 4.32 -23.35
C ASP A 282 5.44 3.15 -24.32
N HIS A 283 4.35 2.46 -24.66
CA HIS A 283 4.33 1.28 -25.52
C HIS A 283 3.10 1.34 -26.44
N ASP A 284 3.27 0.86 -27.67
CA ASP A 284 2.23 0.95 -28.71
C ASP A 284 1.28 -0.27 -28.72
N GLU A 285 1.76 -1.42 -28.23
CA GLU A 285 0.96 -2.65 -28.17
C GLU A 285 0.13 -2.78 -26.89
N ALA A 286 -1.19 -2.88 -27.04
CA ALA A 286 -2.16 -3.04 -25.95
C ALA A 286 -1.99 -4.34 -25.13
N ALA A 287 -1.29 -5.35 -25.67
CA ALA A 287 -1.01 -6.60 -24.97
C ALA A 287 -0.05 -6.42 -23.78
N ASN A 288 0.65 -5.28 -23.69
CA ASN A 288 1.62 -5.00 -22.63
C ASN A 288 1.04 -4.03 -21.57
N ALA A 289 -0.25 -4.13 -21.26
CA ALA A 289 -0.89 -3.28 -20.25
C ALA A 289 -0.28 -3.52 -18.86
N ALA A 290 0.20 -2.45 -18.22
CA ALA A 290 0.73 -2.48 -16.85
C ALA A 290 -0.39 -2.46 -15.80
N VAL A 291 -1.54 -1.90 -16.16
CA VAL A 291 -2.78 -2.01 -15.39
C VAL A 291 -3.73 -2.92 -16.14
N ASP A 292 -4.26 -3.95 -15.49
CA ASP A 292 -5.30 -4.83 -16.04
C ASP A 292 -6.20 -5.35 -14.90
N LEU A 293 -7.33 -4.66 -14.70
CA LEU A 293 -8.24 -4.88 -13.57
C LEU A 293 -9.71 -4.71 -13.98
N PRO A 294 -10.66 -5.39 -13.32
CA PRO A 294 -12.03 -4.92 -13.26
C PRO A 294 -12.07 -3.47 -12.73
N LEU A 295 -12.86 -2.61 -13.36
CA LEU A 295 -12.93 -1.19 -13.06
C LEU A 295 -13.36 -0.95 -11.62
N GLY A 296 -14.27 -1.74 -11.06
CA GLY A 296 -14.60 -1.65 -9.63
C GLY A 296 -13.35 -1.74 -8.75
N GLN A 297 -12.53 -2.78 -8.97
CA GLN A 297 -11.32 -3.03 -8.18
C GLN A 297 -10.25 -1.97 -8.38
N ALA A 298 -10.08 -1.46 -9.61
CA ALA A 298 -9.15 -0.38 -9.91
C ALA A 298 -9.45 0.94 -9.17
N PHE A 299 -10.65 1.06 -8.60
CA PHE A 299 -11.13 2.21 -7.84
C PHE A 299 -11.54 1.86 -6.41
N GLY A 300 -11.15 0.66 -5.93
CA GLY A 300 -11.39 0.21 -4.56
C GLY A 300 -12.78 -0.37 -4.29
N TRP A 301 -13.68 -0.37 -5.26
CA TRP A 301 -15.02 -0.94 -5.10
C TRP A 301 -15.01 -2.47 -5.24
N VAL A 302 -15.66 -3.14 -4.31
CA VAL A 302 -16.02 -4.57 -4.39
C VAL A 302 -17.46 -4.77 -3.98
N GLU A 303 -18.05 -5.93 -4.31
CA GLU A 303 -19.41 -6.23 -3.92
C GLU A 303 -19.59 -6.17 -2.39
N GLY A 304 -20.44 -5.24 -1.94
CA GLY A 304 -20.78 -5.08 -0.53
C GLY A 304 -19.93 -4.07 0.24
N SER A 305 -18.93 -3.42 -0.37
CA SER A 305 -18.14 -2.38 0.31
C SER A 305 -18.95 -1.12 0.64
N GLY A 306 -19.99 -0.84 -0.16
CA GLY A 306 -20.57 0.50 -0.22
C GLY A 306 -19.54 1.54 -0.71
N PRO A 307 -19.93 2.82 -0.79
CA PRO A 307 -18.99 3.91 -1.04
C PRO A 307 -18.14 4.16 0.21
N TYR A 308 -16.83 4.34 0.00
CA TYR A 308 -15.90 4.73 1.06
C TYR A 308 -14.78 5.61 0.49
N GLN A 309 -14.05 6.28 1.38
CA GLN A 309 -12.92 7.12 0.99
C GLN A 309 -11.63 6.64 1.64
N SER A 310 -10.59 6.48 0.82
CA SER A 310 -9.20 6.35 1.26
C SER A 310 -8.35 7.40 0.54
N LEU A 311 -7.05 7.47 0.80
CA LEU A 311 -6.18 8.44 0.13
C LEU A 311 -6.01 8.12 -1.36
N LEU A 312 -5.85 6.85 -1.73
CA LEU A 312 -5.51 6.46 -3.10
C LEU A 312 -6.73 6.06 -3.92
N LEU A 313 -7.63 5.24 -3.38
CA LEU A 313 -8.81 4.72 -4.08
C LEU A 313 -10.10 5.01 -3.30
N GLY A 314 -11.22 5.20 -3.99
CA GLY A 314 -12.51 5.31 -3.34
C GLY A 314 -13.53 6.10 -4.15
N GLU A 315 -14.57 6.56 -3.47
CA GLU A 315 -15.69 7.31 -4.05
C GLU A 315 -15.96 8.60 -3.28
N ARG A 316 -16.13 9.71 -3.99
CA ARG A 316 -16.57 10.99 -3.46
C ARG A 316 -17.67 11.55 -4.33
N ASP A 317 -18.86 11.77 -3.75
CA ASP A 317 -19.99 12.41 -4.42
C ASP A 317 -20.37 11.75 -5.77
N GLY A 318 -20.31 10.41 -5.82
CA GLY A 318 -20.56 9.61 -7.02
C GLY A 318 -19.39 9.55 -8.02
N ALA A 319 -18.32 10.31 -7.81
CA ALA A 319 -17.09 10.21 -8.59
C ALA A 319 -16.14 9.17 -7.96
N TRP A 320 -15.78 8.14 -8.72
CA TRP A 320 -14.79 7.16 -8.30
C TRP A 320 -13.40 7.68 -8.66
N TYR A 321 -12.44 7.61 -7.74
CA TYR A 321 -11.08 8.09 -7.98
C TYR A 321 -10.02 6.99 -7.81
N ASN A 322 -8.98 7.09 -8.64
CA ASN A 322 -7.70 6.44 -8.45
C ASN A 322 -6.59 7.50 -8.51
N ARG A 323 -5.88 7.66 -7.39
CA ARG A 323 -4.85 8.68 -7.17
C ARG A 323 -3.44 8.08 -7.02
N PHE A 324 -3.24 6.82 -7.40
CA PHE A 324 -1.87 6.33 -7.59
C PHE A 324 -1.21 7.20 -8.66
N PRO A 325 -0.03 7.80 -8.41
CA PRO A 325 0.65 8.60 -9.42
C PRO A 325 1.13 7.73 -10.59
N MET A 326 0.73 8.05 -11.81
CA MET A 326 1.06 7.25 -13.00
C MET A 326 1.90 8.09 -13.99
N PRO A 327 3.23 8.12 -13.84
CA PRO A 327 4.11 8.83 -14.77
C PRO A 327 4.24 8.07 -16.09
N TYR A 328 4.40 8.82 -17.18
CA TYR A 328 4.72 8.32 -18.51
C TYR A 328 5.58 9.35 -19.24
N HIS A 329 6.55 8.88 -20.02
CA HIS A 329 7.56 9.73 -20.67
C HIS A 329 7.13 10.17 -22.07
N ARG A 330 6.36 9.35 -22.78
CA ARG A 330 5.91 9.58 -24.16
C ARG A 330 4.38 9.55 -24.27
N GLN A 331 3.74 8.47 -23.83
CA GLN A 331 2.31 8.28 -24.04
C GLN A 331 1.67 7.41 -22.96
N ALA A 332 0.40 7.68 -22.71
CA ALA A 332 -0.47 6.86 -21.90
C ALA A 332 -1.73 6.54 -22.70
N ILE A 333 -2.08 5.26 -22.78
CA ILE A 333 -3.31 4.78 -23.43
C ILE A 333 -4.18 4.13 -22.37
N VAL A 334 -5.43 4.59 -22.30
CA VAL A 334 -6.47 4.02 -21.45
C VAL A 334 -7.44 3.24 -22.33
N ARG A 335 -7.69 1.98 -21.98
CA ARG A 335 -8.65 1.11 -22.66
C ARG A 335 -9.70 0.61 -21.67
N ILE A 336 -10.94 0.63 -22.10
CA ILE A 336 -12.09 0.12 -21.35
C ILE A 336 -12.82 -0.89 -22.22
N ASP A 337 -12.88 -2.12 -21.74
CA ASP A 337 -13.67 -3.20 -22.36
C ASP A 337 -14.93 -3.43 -21.53
N THR A 338 -16.09 -3.40 -22.17
CA THR A 338 -17.37 -3.57 -21.49
C THR A 338 -18.24 -4.60 -22.19
N GLU A 339 -18.90 -5.44 -21.39
CA GLU A 339 -19.91 -6.39 -21.90
C GLU A 339 -21.33 -5.82 -21.84
N LYS A 340 -21.54 -4.75 -21.06
CA LYS A 340 -22.84 -4.09 -20.90
C LYS A 340 -22.76 -2.65 -21.41
N PRO A 341 -23.86 -2.06 -21.89
CA PRO A 341 -23.88 -0.65 -22.21
C PRO A 341 -23.47 0.19 -21.00
N LEU A 342 -22.61 1.18 -21.21
CA LEU A 342 -22.17 2.10 -20.16
C LEU A 342 -22.20 3.54 -20.67
N LYS A 343 -22.35 4.48 -19.74
CA LYS A 343 -22.32 5.91 -20.04
C LYS A 343 -21.71 6.67 -18.88
N GLY A 344 -20.92 7.71 -19.13
CA GLY A 344 -20.33 8.53 -18.08
C GLY A 344 -19.15 9.34 -18.58
N THR A 345 -18.45 9.97 -17.66
CA THR A 345 -17.30 10.83 -17.95
C THR A 345 -16.05 10.27 -17.28
N ILE A 346 -14.95 10.21 -18.02
CA ILE A 346 -13.60 10.04 -17.45
C ILE A 346 -13.00 11.42 -17.26
N GLN A 347 -12.53 11.72 -16.06
CA GLN A 347 -11.78 12.94 -15.76
C GLN A 347 -10.35 12.60 -15.35
N VAL A 348 -9.36 13.19 -16.02
CA VAL A 348 -7.95 12.92 -15.77
C VAL A 348 -7.23 14.21 -15.41
N ARG A 349 -6.66 14.27 -14.20
CA ARG A 349 -5.78 15.36 -13.77
C ARG A 349 -4.32 14.95 -13.95
N THR A 350 -3.58 15.80 -14.65
CA THR A 350 -2.17 15.56 -15.00
C THR A 350 -1.30 16.74 -14.62
N VAL A 351 -0.08 16.45 -14.19
CA VAL A 351 0.99 17.45 -14.03
C VAL A 351 2.06 17.21 -15.08
N ARG A 352 2.65 18.28 -15.61
CA ARG A 352 3.68 18.19 -16.66
C ARG A 352 5.01 17.73 -16.08
N GLY A 353 5.72 16.90 -16.85
CA GLY A 353 7.01 16.34 -16.45
C GLY A 353 6.88 15.06 -15.62
N VAL A 354 8.04 14.44 -15.42
CA VAL A 354 8.24 13.24 -14.59
C VAL A 354 9.55 13.40 -13.83
N ALA A 355 9.64 12.82 -12.64
CA ALA A 355 10.90 12.77 -11.91
C ALA A 355 11.93 11.93 -12.68
N ARG A 356 13.22 12.19 -12.48
CA ARG A 356 14.30 11.45 -13.16
C ARG A 356 14.29 9.95 -12.83
N ASP A 357 13.83 9.61 -11.63
CA ASP A 357 13.69 8.27 -11.06
C ASP A 357 12.22 7.82 -11.02
N ALA A 358 11.35 8.40 -11.86
CA ALA A 358 9.97 7.97 -11.98
C ALA A 358 9.89 6.52 -12.50
N ALA A 359 9.06 5.71 -11.87
CA ALA A 359 8.70 4.37 -12.31
C ALA A 359 7.27 4.30 -12.81
N PHE A 360 7.00 3.29 -13.61
CA PHE A 360 5.68 3.02 -14.14
C PHE A 360 4.79 2.36 -13.09
N PHE A 361 3.54 2.79 -13.02
CA PHE A 361 2.54 2.19 -12.16
C PHE A 361 2.01 0.89 -12.77
N HIS A 362 1.96 -0.17 -11.97
CA HIS A 362 1.36 -1.44 -12.34
C HIS A 362 0.27 -1.81 -11.35
N SER A 363 -0.81 -2.41 -11.84
CA SER A 363 -1.85 -2.97 -10.98
C SER A 363 -2.63 -4.07 -11.67
N VAL A 364 -2.66 -5.26 -11.09
CA VAL A 364 -3.24 -6.44 -11.72
C VAL A 364 -4.01 -7.29 -10.73
N GLN A 365 -4.92 -8.11 -11.27
CA GLN A 365 -5.67 -9.06 -10.48
C GLN A 365 -4.85 -10.35 -10.24
N ARG A 366 -4.99 -10.89 -9.04
CA ARG A 366 -4.57 -12.25 -8.65
C ARG A 366 -5.76 -12.99 -8.07
N GLN A 367 -5.81 -14.31 -8.25
CA GLN A 367 -6.85 -15.13 -7.65
C GLN A 367 -6.38 -16.58 -7.44
N SER A 368 -6.84 -17.18 -6.35
CA SER A 368 -6.81 -18.61 -6.08
C SER A 368 -8.10 -18.99 -5.39
N ILE A 369 -8.91 -19.83 -6.03
CA ILE A 369 -10.30 -20.11 -5.66
C ILE A 369 -10.49 -21.64 -5.65
N PRO A 370 -10.37 -22.31 -4.48
CA PRO A 370 -9.84 -21.77 -3.23
C PRO A 370 -8.32 -21.56 -3.28
N ALA A 371 -7.76 -20.92 -2.25
CA ALA A 371 -6.33 -20.89 -2.02
C ALA A 371 -5.76 -22.32 -1.83
N ARG A 372 -4.49 -22.53 -2.21
CA ARG A 372 -3.86 -23.85 -2.27
C ARG A 372 -3.21 -24.17 -0.94
N ALA A 373 -3.73 -25.19 -0.23
CA ALA A 373 -3.16 -25.62 1.05
C ALA A 373 -1.65 -25.86 0.97
N GLY A 374 -0.89 -25.25 1.89
CA GLY A 374 0.57 -25.30 1.98
C GLY A 374 1.31 -24.32 1.06
N GLU A 375 0.61 -23.48 0.30
CA GLU A 375 1.21 -22.46 -0.58
C GLU A 375 0.62 -21.08 -0.27
N ASP A 376 1.47 -20.08 -0.02
CA ASP A 376 1.00 -18.70 0.17
C ASP A 376 0.18 -18.22 -1.04
N PHE A 377 -0.85 -17.41 -0.78
CA PHE A 377 -1.50 -16.65 -1.83
C PHE A 377 -0.58 -15.50 -2.28
N LEU A 378 0.19 -15.75 -3.35
CA LEU A 378 1.14 -14.79 -3.90
C LEU A 378 0.44 -13.55 -4.50
N TRP A 379 0.76 -12.38 -3.95
CA TRP A 379 0.36 -11.08 -4.49
C TRP A 379 1.26 -10.67 -5.66
N LEU A 380 2.58 -10.72 -5.45
CA LEU A 380 3.56 -10.26 -6.43
C LEU A 380 4.77 -11.19 -6.48
N LYS A 381 5.11 -11.63 -7.69
CA LYS A 381 6.39 -12.25 -8.01
C LYS A 381 6.94 -11.55 -9.25
N GLU A 382 8.03 -10.81 -9.06
CA GLU A 382 8.55 -9.89 -10.07
C GLU A 382 10.09 -9.83 -10.01
N GLU A 383 10.72 -9.69 -11.16
CA GLU A 383 12.17 -9.45 -11.29
C GLU A 383 12.47 -8.01 -11.72
N GLY A 384 13.67 -7.50 -11.51
CA GLY A 384 14.06 -6.12 -11.79
C GLY A 384 13.88 -5.19 -10.60
N ARG A 385 13.86 -3.88 -10.86
CA ARG A 385 13.82 -2.84 -9.84
C ARG A 385 12.43 -2.21 -9.72
N GLY A 386 11.95 -2.07 -8.50
CA GLY A 386 10.63 -1.55 -8.21
C GLY A 386 10.33 -1.44 -6.71
N HIS A 387 9.05 -1.25 -6.39
CA HIS A 387 8.57 -1.36 -5.01
C HIS A 387 7.09 -1.73 -4.96
N PHE A 388 6.73 -2.57 -4.01
CA PHE A 388 5.33 -2.90 -3.69
C PHE A 388 4.64 -1.68 -3.09
N ALA A 389 3.43 -1.35 -3.55
CA ALA A 389 2.73 -0.11 -3.20
C ALA A 389 1.35 -0.31 -2.54
N GLY A 390 0.81 -1.54 -2.55
CA GLY A 390 -0.39 -1.87 -1.79
C GLY A 390 -1.23 -2.97 -2.42
N VAL A 391 -2.27 -3.35 -1.70
CA VAL A 391 -3.16 -4.44 -2.09
C VAL A 391 -4.58 -4.18 -1.58
N LEU A 392 -5.57 -4.51 -2.41
CA LEU A 392 -6.95 -4.75 -2.04
C LEU A 392 -7.16 -6.27 -2.07
N LEU A 393 -7.30 -6.90 -0.89
CA LEU A 393 -7.47 -8.34 -0.72
C LEU A 393 -8.93 -8.66 -0.45
N MET A 394 -9.55 -9.51 -1.26
CA MET A 394 -10.90 -10.02 -1.08
C MET A 394 -10.84 -11.50 -0.73
N THR A 395 -11.36 -11.85 0.45
CA THR A 395 -11.44 -13.23 0.92
C THR A 395 -12.89 -13.64 1.21
N GLU A 396 -13.21 -14.87 0.88
CA GLU A 396 -14.49 -15.50 1.19
C GLU A 396 -14.30 -16.97 1.51
N GLY A 397 -14.94 -17.48 2.56
CA GLY A 397 -14.79 -18.87 2.94
C GLY A 397 -15.93 -19.39 3.80
N LYS A 398 -16.18 -20.69 3.71
CA LYS A 398 -17.12 -21.37 4.60
C LYS A 398 -16.46 -21.64 5.94
N ALA A 399 -16.88 -20.93 6.98
CA ALA A 399 -16.29 -21.10 8.30
C ALA A 399 -17.22 -20.59 9.41
N LYS A 400 -16.96 -21.03 10.65
CA LYS A 400 -17.62 -20.46 11.84
C LYS A 400 -17.10 -19.05 12.14
N LEU A 401 -15.81 -18.85 11.95
CA LEU A 401 -15.08 -17.59 12.04
C LEU A 401 -14.08 -17.54 10.88
N PRO A 402 -13.66 -16.35 10.42
CA PRO A 402 -12.75 -16.21 9.29
C PRO A 402 -11.29 -16.55 9.67
N TYR A 403 -11.03 -17.79 10.10
CA TYR A 403 -9.71 -18.26 10.57
C TYR A 403 -8.59 -18.17 9.53
N TRP A 404 -8.92 -18.00 8.25
CA TRP A 404 -7.91 -17.71 7.23
C TRP A 404 -7.21 -16.37 7.46
N LEU A 405 -7.80 -15.48 8.28
CA LEU A 405 -7.19 -14.22 8.67
C LEU A 405 -5.99 -14.39 9.61
N GLU A 406 -5.76 -15.56 10.20
CA GLU A 406 -4.52 -15.80 10.97
C GLU A 406 -3.27 -15.89 10.07
N GLY A 407 -3.41 -15.91 8.74
CA GLY A 407 -2.26 -16.12 7.85
C GLY A 407 -1.32 -14.90 7.80
N ASP A 408 -0.01 -15.15 7.89
CA ASP A 408 1.03 -14.13 7.91
C ASP A 408 1.35 -13.59 6.51
N ASP A 409 1.57 -12.28 6.43
CA ASP A 409 2.16 -11.66 5.24
C ASP A 409 3.68 -11.92 5.19
N GLN A 410 4.21 -12.21 4.00
CA GLN A 410 5.65 -12.40 3.81
C GLN A 410 6.15 -11.60 2.62
N PHE A 411 7.30 -10.94 2.79
CA PHE A 411 8.01 -10.25 1.72
C PHE A 411 9.44 -10.79 1.62
N LYS A 412 9.69 -11.64 0.63
CA LYS A 412 11.03 -12.07 0.23
C LYS A 412 11.55 -11.10 -0.83
N VAL A 413 12.52 -10.28 -0.45
CA VAL A 413 13.10 -9.22 -1.29
C VAL A 413 14.54 -9.56 -1.59
N ASP A 414 14.94 -9.53 -2.86
CA ASP A 414 16.31 -9.75 -3.31
C ASP A 414 16.99 -11.00 -2.71
N GLY A 415 16.21 -12.08 -2.51
CA GLY A 415 16.67 -13.36 -1.96
C GLY A 415 16.71 -13.46 -0.43
N ARG A 416 16.22 -12.47 0.31
CA ARG A 416 16.09 -12.52 1.78
C ARG A 416 14.64 -12.33 2.22
N LEU A 417 14.23 -13.01 3.28
CA LEU A 417 12.99 -12.66 3.99
C LEU A 417 13.20 -11.29 4.67
N ALA A 418 12.57 -10.26 4.12
CA ALA A 418 12.74 -8.89 4.56
C ALA A 418 11.70 -8.48 5.60
N ILE A 419 10.47 -8.98 5.46
CA ILE A 419 9.34 -8.74 6.36
C ILE A 419 8.59 -10.06 6.53
N HIS A 420 8.20 -10.37 7.76
CA HIS A 420 7.28 -11.44 8.12
C HIS A 420 6.22 -10.86 9.05
N GLY A 421 4.96 -11.12 8.75
CA GLY A 421 3.76 -10.68 9.44
C GLY A 421 3.48 -11.44 10.72
N THR A 422 2.25 -11.30 11.21
CA THR A 422 1.73 -11.99 12.40
C THR A 422 0.24 -12.35 12.29
N GLY A 423 -0.34 -12.11 11.11
CA GLY A 423 -1.76 -12.24 10.82
C GLY A 423 -2.21 -11.34 9.68
N THR A 424 -3.28 -11.72 9.01
CA THR A 424 -3.86 -10.95 7.90
C THR A 424 -4.50 -9.67 8.41
N GLU A 425 -5.29 -9.73 9.48
CA GLU A 425 -5.86 -8.52 10.09
C GLU A 425 -4.76 -7.59 10.62
N ASP A 426 -3.68 -8.16 11.13
CA ASP A 426 -2.53 -7.42 11.65
C ASP A 426 -1.79 -6.67 10.54
N TYR A 427 -1.56 -7.32 9.39
CA TYR A 427 -1.03 -6.69 8.18
C TYR A 427 -1.88 -5.49 7.75
N PHE A 428 -3.20 -5.62 7.84
CA PHE A 428 -4.17 -4.56 7.55
C PHE A 428 -4.41 -3.60 8.75
N ASN A 429 -3.48 -3.55 9.71
CA ASN A 429 -3.48 -2.70 10.91
C ASN A 429 -4.73 -2.81 11.80
N CYS A 430 -5.48 -3.89 11.66
CA CYS A 430 -6.55 -4.25 12.58
C CYS A 430 -5.95 -5.19 13.64
N GLY A 431 -6.80 -5.88 14.39
CA GLY A 431 -6.38 -6.89 15.35
C GLY A 431 -7.59 -7.54 15.99
N TRP A 432 -7.46 -8.79 16.43
CA TRP A 432 -8.51 -9.50 17.17
C TRP A 432 -9.87 -9.48 16.44
N TYR A 433 -10.00 -10.26 15.37
CA TYR A 433 -11.22 -10.28 14.56
C TYR A 433 -12.37 -11.04 15.24
N ALA A 434 -13.60 -10.69 14.83
CA ALA A 434 -14.86 -11.22 15.37
C ALA A 434 -15.09 -10.98 16.88
N LEU A 435 -14.36 -10.02 17.48
CA LEU A 435 -14.54 -9.59 18.86
C LEU A 435 -15.12 -8.18 18.94
N GLN A 436 -16.12 -8.00 19.83
CA GLN A 436 -16.80 -6.72 19.98
C GLN A 436 -15.82 -5.60 20.33
N GLY A 437 -15.89 -4.48 19.60
CA GLY A 437 -14.99 -3.34 19.82
C GLY A 437 -13.61 -3.51 19.18
N ARG A 438 -13.39 -4.58 18.42
CA ARG A 438 -12.20 -4.85 17.59
C ARG A 438 -12.60 -4.83 16.12
N LEU A 439 -12.06 -5.74 15.30
CA LEU A 439 -12.56 -5.99 13.95
C LEU A 439 -13.83 -6.85 14.02
N ASP A 440 -14.99 -6.20 14.21
CA ASP A 440 -16.31 -6.85 14.28
C ASP A 440 -17.29 -6.38 13.19
N ARG A 441 -16.92 -5.36 12.40
CA ARG A 441 -17.76 -4.74 11.39
C ARG A 441 -16.90 -4.05 10.32
N PRO A 442 -17.49 -3.64 9.18
CA PRO A 442 -16.76 -2.86 8.19
C PRO A 442 -16.19 -1.56 8.78
N ALA A 443 -14.94 -1.25 8.42
CA ALA A 443 -14.25 -0.03 8.83
C ALA A 443 -13.25 0.41 7.76
N THR A 444 -13.21 1.70 7.46
CA THR A 444 -12.34 2.26 6.40
C THR A 444 -11.57 3.47 6.92
N TYR A 445 -10.28 3.53 6.61
CA TYR A 445 -9.35 4.59 7.03
C TYR A 445 -8.54 5.12 5.85
N ALA A 446 -7.75 6.16 6.09
CA ALA A 446 -6.98 6.87 5.06
C ALA A 446 -6.09 5.95 4.21
N VAL A 447 -5.38 4.99 4.82
CA VAL A 447 -4.44 4.11 4.11
C VAL A 447 -4.70 2.62 4.30
N TYR A 448 -5.69 2.24 5.11
CA TYR A 448 -6.06 0.83 5.32
C TYR A 448 -7.53 0.68 5.71
N GLY A 449 -8.05 -0.54 5.73
CA GLY A 449 -9.35 -0.86 6.33
C GLY A 449 -9.96 -2.14 5.79
N PHE A 450 -11.08 -2.55 6.39
CA PHE A 450 -11.95 -3.64 5.95
C PHE A 450 -13.30 -3.08 5.48
N PRO A 451 -13.43 -2.63 4.21
CA PRO A 451 -14.71 -2.15 3.69
C PRO A 451 -15.81 -3.24 3.63
N VAL A 452 -15.43 -4.53 3.64
CA VAL A 452 -16.36 -5.64 3.80
C VAL A 452 -15.89 -6.52 4.93
N TYR A 453 -16.72 -6.68 5.96
CA TYR A 453 -16.51 -7.65 7.02
C TYR A 453 -17.87 -8.12 7.52
N ARG A 454 -18.30 -9.31 7.07
CA ARG A 454 -19.66 -9.81 7.37
C ARG A 454 -19.77 -11.32 7.31
N ASN A 455 -20.69 -11.84 8.11
CA ASN A 455 -21.16 -13.21 8.06
C ASN A 455 -22.49 -13.31 7.27
N ARG A 456 -22.55 -14.23 6.30
CA ARG A 456 -23.74 -14.57 5.50
C ARG A 456 -24.18 -16.02 5.78
N GLY A 457 -24.34 -16.37 7.06
CA GLY A 457 -24.75 -17.70 7.50
C GLY A 457 -23.57 -18.63 7.72
N GLU A 458 -23.27 -19.49 6.75
CA GLU A 458 -22.11 -20.39 6.79
C GLU A 458 -20.87 -19.82 6.09
N THR A 459 -20.99 -18.64 5.48
CA THR A 459 -19.94 -18.00 4.67
C THR A 459 -19.55 -16.66 5.26
N TRP A 460 -18.26 -16.48 5.50
CA TRP A 460 -17.68 -15.20 5.90
C TRP A 460 -17.06 -14.51 4.70
N GLN A 461 -17.19 -13.19 4.66
CA GLN A 461 -16.51 -12.33 3.69
C GLN A 461 -15.69 -11.29 4.44
N ALA A 462 -14.42 -11.19 4.08
CA ALA A 462 -13.51 -10.15 4.56
C ALA A 462 -12.75 -9.56 3.37
N THR A 463 -13.04 -8.31 3.04
CA THR A 463 -12.25 -7.54 2.07
C THR A 463 -11.52 -6.44 2.81
N ALA A 464 -10.21 -6.35 2.59
CA ALA A 464 -9.34 -5.38 3.20
C ALA A 464 -8.46 -4.67 2.17
N TYR A 465 -8.03 -3.45 2.47
CA TYR A 465 -6.99 -2.76 1.72
C TYR A 465 -5.90 -2.22 2.63
N ARG A 466 -4.69 -2.13 2.11
CA ARG A 466 -3.58 -1.36 2.68
C ARG A 466 -2.76 -0.74 1.55
N TRP A 467 -2.59 0.57 1.63
CA TRP A 467 -1.79 1.38 0.72
C TRP A 467 -0.45 1.67 1.38
N HIS A 468 0.64 1.16 0.81
CA HIS A 468 1.99 1.40 1.29
C HIS A 468 2.49 2.76 0.81
N LEU A 469 1.82 3.82 1.28
CA LEU A 469 2.10 5.20 0.88
C LEU A 469 3.47 5.66 1.40
N SER A 470 3.67 5.55 2.71
CA SER A 470 4.89 5.98 3.40
C SER A 470 5.89 4.85 3.62
N ASP A 471 5.45 3.61 3.50
CA ASP A 471 6.19 2.37 3.74
C ASP A 471 6.18 1.38 2.55
N PRO A 472 6.42 1.82 1.29
CA PRO A 472 6.55 0.88 0.17
C PRO A 472 7.71 -0.08 0.39
N VAL A 473 7.59 -1.30 -0.12
CA VAL A 473 8.61 -2.34 0.02
C VAL A 473 9.50 -2.36 -1.22
N PRO A 474 10.68 -1.72 -1.21
CA PRO A 474 11.57 -1.68 -2.37
C PRO A 474 12.25 -3.01 -2.63
N PHE A 475 12.51 -3.28 -3.91
CA PHE A 475 13.30 -4.39 -4.41
C PHE A 475 14.17 -3.94 -5.59
N THR A 476 15.36 -4.52 -5.72
CA THR A 476 16.33 -4.13 -6.76
C THR A 476 16.53 -5.19 -7.83
N ARG A 477 16.25 -6.45 -7.49
CA ARG A 477 16.41 -7.62 -8.35
C ARG A 477 15.17 -8.50 -8.37
N THR A 478 14.57 -8.79 -7.22
CA THR A 478 13.43 -9.71 -7.13
C THR A 478 12.54 -9.39 -5.93
N ILE A 479 11.24 -9.63 -6.07
CA ILE A 479 10.29 -9.70 -4.96
C ILE A 479 9.41 -10.94 -5.12
N GLU A 480 9.17 -11.63 -4.02
CA GLU A 480 8.08 -12.58 -3.83
C GLU A 480 7.33 -12.16 -2.56
N ALA A 481 6.11 -11.67 -2.75
CA ALA A 481 5.25 -11.15 -1.69
C ALA A 481 3.89 -11.85 -1.75
N GLY A 482 3.39 -12.27 -0.59
CA GLY A 482 2.15 -13.01 -0.47
C GLY A 482 1.67 -13.06 0.98
N ILE A 483 0.64 -13.88 1.19
CA ILE A 483 0.03 -14.07 2.49
C ILE A 483 -0.40 -15.52 2.66
N GLU A 484 -0.19 -16.06 3.85
CA GLU A 484 -0.70 -17.38 4.21
C GLU A 484 -2.22 -17.35 4.37
N HIS A 485 -2.84 -18.52 4.42
CA HIS A 485 -4.25 -18.67 4.74
C HIS A 485 -4.44 -19.53 5.99
N GLY A 486 -4.62 -18.82 7.10
CA GLY A 486 -4.64 -19.35 8.46
C GLY A 486 -3.24 -19.71 8.97
N GLY A 487 -3.15 -20.02 10.26
CA GLY A 487 -1.86 -20.09 10.97
C GLY A 487 -0.90 -21.22 10.61
N ASP A 488 -1.35 -22.19 9.81
CA ASP A 488 -0.49 -23.24 9.25
C ASP A 488 -0.58 -23.25 7.71
N ASN A 489 -1.11 -22.18 7.11
CA ASN A 489 -1.30 -22.04 5.66
C ASN A 489 -2.18 -23.15 5.05
N THR A 490 -3.27 -23.54 5.71
CA THR A 490 -4.15 -24.66 5.26
C THR A 490 -5.64 -24.35 5.28
N VAL A 491 -6.06 -23.18 5.78
CA VAL A 491 -7.48 -22.84 5.90
C VAL A 491 -8.05 -22.52 4.52
N ALA A 492 -9.02 -23.33 4.08
CA ALA A 492 -9.65 -23.15 2.78
C ALA A 492 -10.52 -21.88 2.74
N ALA A 493 -10.16 -20.97 1.85
CA ALA A 493 -10.97 -19.81 1.47
C ALA A 493 -10.58 -19.36 0.05
N ASP A 494 -11.50 -18.68 -0.62
CA ASP A 494 -11.25 -18.02 -1.90
C ASP A 494 -10.48 -16.73 -1.65
N TYR A 495 -9.35 -16.57 -2.35
CA TYR A 495 -8.53 -15.37 -2.31
C TYR A 495 -8.53 -14.70 -3.69
N ARG A 496 -8.82 -13.41 -3.72
CA ARG A 496 -8.66 -12.53 -4.88
C ARG A 496 -7.98 -11.26 -4.42
N ALA A 497 -7.13 -10.67 -5.26
CA ALA A 497 -6.50 -9.40 -4.94
C ALA A 497 -6.35 -8.51 -6.16
N ALA A 498 -6.47 -7.20 -5.97
CA ALA A 498 -5.88 -6.21 -6.85
C ALA A 498 -4.58 -5.72 -6.20
N VAL A 499 -3.45 -6.00 -6.85
CA VAL A 499 -2.10 -5.74 -6.31
C VAL A 499 -1.48 -4.61 -7.10
N SER A 500 -0.95 -3.61 -6.40
CA SER A 500 -0.36 -2.40 -6.99
C SER A 500 1.12 -2.27 -6.64
N TRP A 501 1.96 -2.00 -7.63
CA TRP A 501 3.40 -1.80 -7.46
C TRP A 501 3.94 -0.83 -8.50
N TYR A 502 5.19 -0.42 -8.32
CA TYR A 502 5.93 0.36 -9.31
C TYR A 502 7.09 -0.45 -9.84
N SER A 503 7.37 -0.30 -11.13
CA SER A 503 8.47 -0.97 -11.82
C SER A 503 9.20 0.02 -12.72
N GLU A 504 10.51 -0.16 -12.87
CA GLU A 504 11.32 0.55 -13.85
C GLU A 504 10.87 0.24 -15.29
N ARG A 505 10.15 -0.88 -15.50
CA ARG A 505 9.63 -1.26 -16.82
C ARG A 505 8.19 -0.79 -17.03
N PRO A 506 7.82 -0.36 -18.25
CA PRO A 506 6.49 0.17 -18.56
C PRO A 506 5.38 -0.87 -18.72
N GLY A 507 5.72 -2.17 -18.73
CA GLY A 507 4.78 -3.26 -18.92
C GLY A 507 5.31 -4.58 -18.35
N PRO A 508 4.48 -5.63 -18.33
CA PRO A 508 4.84 -6.92 -17.75
C PRO A 508 6.02 -7.56 -18.50
N LEU A 509 6.76 -8.44 -17.82
CA LEU A 509 7.73 -9.32 -18.48
C LEU A 509 6.99 -10.20 -19.49
N ARG A 510 7.40 -10.13 -20.76
CA ARG A 510 6.94 -11.07 -21.80
C ARG A 510 7.58 -12.44 -21.58
N THR A 511 7.22 -13.18 -20.54
CA THR A 511 7.22 -14.67 -20.55
C THR A 511 6.67 -15.29 -19.26
N VAL A 512 5.65 -16.15 -19.46
CA VAL A 512 5.27 -17.42 -18.80
C VAL A 512 4.99 -17.43 -17.29
N TYR A 513 3.69 -17.48 -16.95
CA TYR A 513 3.18 -18.26 -15.82
C TYR A 513 2.47 -19.50 -16.36
#